data_AF-J3HZ91-F1
#
_entry.id   AF-J3HZ91-F1
#
_cell.length_a   1.000
_cell.length_b   1.000
_cell.length_c   1.000
_cell.angle_alpha   90.00
_cell.angle_beta   90.00
_cell.angle_gamma   90.00
#
_symmetry.space_group_name_H-M   'P 1'
#
loop_
_entity.id
_entity.type
_entity.pdbx_description
1 polymer ?
#
loop_
_entity_poly.entity_id
_entity_poly.type
_entity_poly.pdbx_seq_one_letter_code
_entity_poly.pdbx_strand_id
1 'polypeptide(L)'
;MTSFITDENAVEVLLTKAYVNQATLAAVFSDGIQRIALNMATNTPHEPFFAPFFKTLKSTTDEQEDQLQGLLAKFLASPQVNERTDDDKTLALAVRL
;
A
#
# COMPACT_ATOMS: atom_id res chain seq x y z
N MET A 1 -17.86 -12.47 -8.81
CA MET A 1 -18.73 -11.91 -7.76
C MET A 1 -17.81 -11.30 -6.73
N THR A 2 -17.94 -10.01 -6.43
CA THR A 2 -17.16 -9.34 -5.40
C THR A 2 -17.77 -9.66 -4.03
N SER A 3 -16.94 -9.96 -3.04
CA SER A 3 -17.37 -10.15 -1.65
C SER A 3 -16.92 -8.94 -0.82
N PHE A 4 -17.82 -8.38 -0.03
CA PHE A 4 -17.56 -7.27 0.88
C PHE A 4 -17.44 -7.76 2.31
N ILE A 5 -16.63 -7.08 3.12
CA ILE A 5 -16.49 -7.41 4.56
C ILE A 5 -17.79 -7.18 5.35
N THR A 6 -18.72 -6.43 4.77
CA THR A 6 -20.05 -6.13 5.31
C THR A 6 -21.13 -7.10 4.85
N ASP A 7 -20.81 -8.04 3.94
CA ASP A 7 -21.79 -9.04 3.48
C ASP A 7 -22.16 -10.01 4.61
N GLU A 8 -23.39 -10.53 4.58
CA GLU A 8 -23.87 -11.47 5.59
C GLU A 8 -23.00 -12.73 5.70
N ASN A 9 -22.42 -13.18 4.58
CA ASN A 9 -21.53 -14.34 4.52
C ASN A 9 -20.04 -13.98 4.61
N ALA A 10 -19.68 -12.74 4.95
CA ALA A 10 -18.28 -12.27 4.94
C ALA A 10 -17.34 -13.17 5.76
N VAL A 11 -17.80 -13.62 6.94
CA VAL A 11 -17.02 -14.49 7.84
C VAL A 11 -16.72 -15.85 7.21
N GLU A 12 -17.61 -16.36 6.35
CA GLU A 12 -17.45 -17.67 5.71
C GLU A 12 -16.41 -17.65 4.59
N VAL A 13 -16.27 -16.51 3.92
CA VAL A 13 -15.38 -16.35 2.75
C VAL A 13 -14.06 -15.64 3.09
N LEU A 14 -13.97 -15.01 4.26
CA LEU A 14 -12.77 -14.28 4.69
C LEU A 14 -11.60 -15.25 4.96
N LEU A 15 -10.51 -15.06 4.22
CA LEU A 15 -9.25 -15.75 4.47
C LEU A 15 -8.37 -14.90 5.39
N THR A 16 -7.99 -15.46 6.53
CA THR A 16 -7.08 -14.79 7.48
C THR A 16 -5.77 -15.55 7.61
N LYS A 17 -4.68 -14.81 7.84
CA LYS A 17 -3.37 -15.38 8.15
C LYS A 17 -2.74 -14.57 9.27
N ALA A 18 -2.46 -15.24 10.39
CA ALA A 18 -1.79 -14.63 11.52
C ALA A 18 -0.27 -14.73 11.37
N TYR A 19 0.42 -13.65 11.70
CA TYR A 19 1.87 -13.60 11.82
C TYR A 19 2.21 -13.32 13.28
N VAL A 20 3.04 -14.18 13.89
CA VAL A 20 3.42 -14.08 15.31
C VAL A 20 4.41 -12.93 15.53
N ASN A 21 5.17 -12.58 14.50
CA ASN A 21 6.15 -11.50 14.56
C ASN A 21 5.48 -10.14 14.39
N GLN A 22 6.00 -9.16 15.10
CA GLN A 22 5.53 -7.79 15.00
C GLN A 22 5.95 -7.15 13.67
N ALA A 23 5.00 -6.50 13.00
CA ALA A 23 5.30 -5.73 11.80
C ALA A 23 6.06 -4.44 12.17
N THR A 24 7.21 -4.23 11.55
CA THR A 24 7.99 -2.98 11.66
C THR A 24 7.70 -2.02 10.50
N LEU A 25 7.27 -2.57 9.37
CA LEU A 25 6.89 -1.85 8.15
C LEU A 25 5.60 -2.47 7.62
N ALA A 26 4.62 -1.65 7.31
CA ALA A 26 3.37 -2.07 6.71
C ALA A 26 2.99 -1.16 5.55
N ALA A 27 2.48 -1.77 4.48
CA ALA A 27 1.88 -1.09 3.34
C ALA A 27 0.55 -1.77 3.01
N VAL A 28 -0.50 -0.97 2.82
CA VAL A 28 -1.83 -1.41 2.40
C VAL A 28 -2.23 -0.58 1.20
N PHE A 29 -2.77 -1.20 0.16
CA PHE A 29 -3.09 -0.53 -1.09
C PHE A 29 -4.37 -1.07 -1.73
N SER A 30 -4.98 -0.26 -2.60
CA SER A 30 -6.06 -0.71 -3.49
C SER A 30 -5.49 -1.36 -4.75
N ASP A 31 -6.28 -2.21 -5.40
CA ASP A 31 -5.95 -2.88 -6.66
C ASP A 31 -5.55 -1.92 -7.79
N GLY A 32 -6.01 -0.67 -7.75
CA GLY A 32 -5.60 0.39 -8.67
C GLY A 32 -4.09 0.67 -8.76
N ILE A 33 -3.26 0.26 -7.78
CA ILE A 33 -1.79 0.28 -7.90
C ILE A 33 -1.15 -1.12 -7.90
N GLN A 34 -1.93 -2.19 -7.93
CA GLN A 34 -1.42 -3.56 -7.81
C GLN A 34 -0.38 -3.91 -8.88
N ARG A 35 -0.58 -3.45 -10.13
CA ARG A 35 0.32 -3.74 -11.26
C ARG A 35 1.74 -3.18 -11.08
N ILE A 36 1.89 -2.13 -10.28
CA ILE A 36 3.20 -1.52 -9.99
C ILE A 36 3.72 -1.92 -8.60
N ALA A 37 2.83 -2.32 -7.70
CA ALA A 37 3.15 -2.68 -6.33
C ALA A 37 3.52 -4.17 -6.14
N LEU A 38 3.06 -5.07 -7.01
CA LEU A 38 3.31 -6.52 -6.90
C LEU A 38 4.14 -7.06 -8.07
N ASN A 39 4.96 -8.07 -7.77
CA ASN A 39 5.37 -9.04 -8.77
C ASN A 39 4.21 -10.00 -9.02
N MET A 40 3.54 -9.84 -10.15
CA MET A 40 2.36 -10.62 -10.52
C MET A 40 2.65 -12.11 -10.76
N ALA A 41 3.89 -12.48 -11.11
CA ALA A 41 4.25 -13.87 -11.35
C ALA A 41 4.38 -14.67 -10.05
N THR A 42 4.89 -14.04 -9.00
CA THR A 42 5.12 -14.68 -7.68
C THR A 42 4.07 -14.31 -6.65
N ASN A 43 3.19 -13.36 -6.95
CA ASN A 43 2.23 -12.77 -6.02
C ASN A 43 2.92 -12.27 -4.73
N THR A 44 4.05 -11.58 -4.89
CA THR A 44 4.83 -11.00 -3.79
C THR A 44 4.98 -9.50 -3.96
N PRO A 45 5.18 -8.73 -2.87
CA PRO A 45 5.49 -7.30 -2.96
C PRO A 45 6.69 -7.04 -3.89
N HIS A 46 6.57 -6.02 -4.75
CA HIS A 46 7.70 -5.52 -5.52
C HIS A 46 8.50 -4.55 -4.64
N GLU A 47 9.52 -5.07 -3.93
CA GLU A 47 10.30 -4.31 -2.95
C GLU A 47 10.84 -2.94 -3.45
N PRO A 48 11.35 -2.79 -4.69
CA PRO A 48 11.79 -1.50 -5.21
C PRO A 48 10.71 -0.41 -5.25
N PHE A 49 9.43 -0.78 -5.36
CA PHE A 49 8.33 0.19 -5.26
C PHE A 49 8.19 0.72 -3.83
N PHE A 50 8.31 -0.15 -2.82
CA PHE A 50 8.07 0.21 -1.42
C PHE A 50 9.27 0.81 -0.69
N ALA A 51 10.48 0.38 -1.05
CA ALA A 51 11.71 0.76 -0.35
C ALA A 51 11.92 2.29 -0.24
N PRO A 52 11.67 3.12 -1.27
CA PRO A 52 11.80 4.57 -1.17
C PRO A 52 10.84 5.17 -0.12
N PHE A 53 9.60 4.69 -0.05
CA PHE A 53 8.62 5.19 0.92
C PHE A 53 9.05 4.90 2.35
N PHE A 54 9.45 3.66 2.64
CA PHE A 54 9.90 3.28 3.98
C PHE A 54 11.20 3.97 4.37
N LYS A 55 12.08 4.24 3.41
CA LYS A 55 13.28 5.04 3.66
C LYS A 55 12.91 6.46 4.10
N THR A 56 12.02 7.12 3.35
CA THR A 56 11.56 8.47 3.66
C THR A 56 10.90 8.51 5.04
N LEU A 57 9.92 7.64 5.30
CA LEU A 57 9.18 7.58 6.57
C LEU A 57 10.08 7.38 7.80
N LYS A 58 11.18 6.62 7.67
CA LYS A 58 12.15 6.43 8.77
C LYS A 58 13.03 7.64 9.03
N SER A 59 13.19 8.54 8.06
CA SER A 59 14.08 9.70 8.14
C SER A 59 13.33 11.03 8.31
N THR A 60 12.01 11.01 8.19
CA THR A 60 11.14 12.18 8.34
C THR A 60 11.08 12.61 9.80
N THR A 61 11.20 13.92 10.04
CA THR A 61 10.95 14.53 11.35
C THR A 61 9.48 14.89 11.51
N ASP A 62 9.02 15.08 12.75
CA ASP A 62 7.63 15.45 13.06
C ASP A 62 7.19 16.71 12.28
N GLU A 63 8.06 17.70 12.08
CA GLU A 63 7.74 18.92 11.32
C GLU A 63 7.55 18.68 9.80
N GLN A 64 8.08 17.57 9.29
CA GLN A 64 7.99 17.18 7.89
C GLN A 64 6.83 16.21 7.62
N GLU A 65 6.24 15.62 8.66
CA GLU A 65 5.20 14.59 8.55
C GLU A 65 3.95 15.11 7.83
N ASP A 66 3.51 16.33 8.16
CA ASP A 66 2.35 16.98 7.53
C ASP A 66 2.48 17.12 6.00
N GLN A 67 3.72 17.18 5.48
CA GLN A 67 3.96 17.32 4.05
C GLN A 67 3.88 15.99 3.30
N LEU A 68 4.08 14.86 4.00
CA LEU A 68 4.18 13.55 3.38
C LEU A 68 2.89 13.14 2.68
N GLN A 69 1.73 13.44 3.26
CA GLN A 69 0.44 13.11 2.66
C GLN A 69 0.28 13.80 1.30
N GLY A 70 0.65 15.09 1.20
CA GLY A 70 0.59 15.84 -0.05
C GLY A 70 1.59 15.33 -1.09
N LEU A 71 2.79 14.94 -0.66
CA LEU A 71 3.82 14.35 -1.54
C LEU A 71 3.39 12.97 -2.07
N LEU A 72 2.79 12.14 -1.22
CA LEU A 72 2.27 10.84 -1.62
C LEU A 72 1.14 10.99 -2.63
N ALA A 73 0.19 11.90 -2.39
CA ALA A 73 -0.88 12.18 -3.34
C ALA A 73 -0.33 12.66 -4.70
N LYS A 74 0.67 13.55 -4.71
CA LYS A 74 1.34 14.00 -5.93
C LYS A 74 2.05 12.86 -6.66
N PHE A 75 2.71 11.96 -5.93
CA PHE A 75 3.34 10.79 -6.52
C PHE A 75 2.31 9.87 -7.19
N LEU A 76 1.21 9.54 -6.48
CA LEU A 76 0.15 8.69 -7.02
C LEU A 76 -0.53 9.32 -8.24
N ALA A 77 -0.60 10.66 -8.31
CA ALA A 77 -1.13 11.40 -9.45
C ALA A 77 -0.11 11.65 -10.57
N SER A 78 1.13 11.16 -10.46
CA SER A 78 2.19 11.45 -11.43
C SER A 78 1.96 10.72 -12.77
N PRO A 79 2.47 11.25 -13.90
CA PRO A 79 2.38 10.58 -15.20
C PRO A 79 2.92 9.16 -15.18
N GLN A 80 4.05 8.91 -14.49
CA GLN A 80 4.65 7.59 -14.38
C GLN A 80 3.74 6.55 -13.71
N VAL A 81 2.87 6.98 -12.79
CA VAL A 81 1.90 6.09 -12.15
C VAL A 81 0.67 5.95 -13.05
N ASN A 82 0.10 7.07 -13.51
CA ASN A 82 -1.12 7.07 -14.33
C ASN A 82 -0.95 6.39 -15.69
N GLU A 83 0.24 6.37 -16.29
CA GLU A 83 0.51 5.61 -17.52
C GLU A 83 0.40 4.09 -17.33
N ARG A 84 0.47 3.62 -16.07
CA ARG A 84 0.47 2.19 -15.72
C ARG A 84 -0.79 1.75 -14.96
N THR A 85 -1.65 2.70 -14.61
CA THR A 85 -2.84 2.49 -13.77
C THR A 85 -4.01 3.31 -14.32
N ASP A 86 -5.17 2.70 -14.46
CA ASP A 86 -6.40 3.31 -14.96
C ASP A 86 -7.50 3.46 -13.89
N ASP A 87 -7.30 2.91 -12.69
CA ASP A 87 -8.27 2.88 -11.60
C ASP A 87 -7.89 3.81 -10.42
N ASP A 88 -8.77 3.91 -9.43
CA ASP A 88 -8.59 4.69 -8.20
C ASP A 88 -7.47 4.13 -7.33
N LYS A 89 -6.57 5.02 -6.91
CA LYS A 89 -5.30 4.67 -6.25
C LYS A 89 -5.31 5.04 -4.79
N THR A 90 -5.11 4.05 -3.93
CA THR A 90 -4.91 4.24 -2.49
C THR A 90 -3.64 3.55 -2.04
N LEU A 91 -2.83 4.23 -1.23
CA LEU A 91 -1.67 3.68 -0.53
C LEU A 91 -1.63 4.23 0.90
N ALA A 92 -1.64 3.34 1.88
CA ALA A 92 -1.40 3.64 3.29
C ALA A 92 -0.12 2.93 3.73
N LEU A 93 0.73 3.66 4.46
CA LEU A 93 2.05 3.20 4.88
C LEU A 93 2.21 3.45 6.38
N ALA A 94 2.84 2.52 7.07
CA ALA A 94 3.21 2.69 8.47
C ALA A 94 4.61 2.14 8.72
N VAL A 95 5.37 2.86 9.55
CA VAL A 95 6.64 2.41 10.09
C VAL A 95 6.54 2.41 11.60
N ARG A 96 7.18 1.43 12.24
CA ARG A 96 7.39 1.45 13.67
C ARG A 96 8.83 1.89 13.92
N LEU A 97 8.97 3.04 14.58
CA LEU A 97 10.24 3.61 15.03
C LEU A 97 10.73 2.93 16.31
#